data_AF-A0A1M7DKZ2-F1
#
_entry.id   AF-A0A1M7DKZ2-F1
#
_cell.length_a   1.000
_cell.length_b   1.000
_cell.length_c   1.000
_cell.angle_alpha   90.00
_cell.angle_beta   90.00
_cell.angle_gamma   90.00
#
_symmetry.space_group_name_H-M   'P 1'
#
loop_
_entity.id
_entity.type
_entity.pdbx_description
1 polymer ?
#
loop_
_entity_poly.entity_id
_entity_poly.type
_entity_poly.pdbx_seq_one_letter_code
_entity_poly.pdbx_strand_id
1 'polypeptide(L)'
;MTKVFSIYLLLLISTMNNSYSQSDTINIPDLQKVKKGMSLRGYAFPDTITFFNKVKDIFGIDLRKNTAPLVKLDSSPEPSPTLWAVRNSCLLIHQEELPLIYPSYNEKNQLEDLPFEKWDTSNFQHLVALNKLLISADASQLKPVDHYYPELLTSLLQDFGYTGNPAITKMKIEAISDMEDGRQTFLQYCYGWLAGQNVLGVRTNVLEAMLKYNPDVFIHTGWAIRELKLTNTPARPIAQLLDAAIRAGITGFTEELCTTDKKLMNEIRKNNAYGMEALQAYMKNSCPR
;
A
#
# COMPACT_ATOMS: atom_id res chain seq x y z
N MET A 1 -15.43 19.65 13.76
CA MET A 1 -15.60 18.23 13.37
C MET A 1 -14.22 17.55 13.41
N THR A 2 -13.68 17.32 14.61
CA THR A 2 -12.22 17.08 14.77
C THR A 2 -11.93 15.97 15.78
N LYS A 3 -12.89 15.08 16.04
CA LYS A 3 -12.77 13.97 17.00
C LYS A 3 -12.77 12.58 16.35
N VAL A 4 -12.93 12.49 15.03
CA VAL A 4 -13.06 11.18 14.34
C VAL A 4 -11.71 10.48 14.19
N PHE A 5 -10.60 11.22 14.02
CA PHE A 5 -9.26 10.62 13.87
C PHE A 5 -8.70 10.02 15.18
N SER A 6 -9.07 10.57 16.34
CA SER A 6 -8.46 10.16 17.61
C SER A 6 -9.16 8.97 18.28
N ILE A 7 -10.44 8.74 17.96
CA ILE A 7 -11.23 7.64 18.53
C ILE A 7 -10.94 6.32 17.80
N TYR A 8 -10.65 6.35 16.50
CA TYR A 8 -10.27 5.13 15.76
C TYR A 8 -8.93 4.55 16.22
N LEU A 9 -7.97 5.39 16.62
CA LEU A 9 -6.65 4.94 17.09
C LEU A 9 -6.68 4.28 18.48
N LEU A 10 -7.68 4.60 19.32
CA LEU A 10 -7.79 4.12 20.71
C LEU A 10 -8.77 2.96 20.90
N LEU A 11 -9.77 2.79 20.02
CA LEU A 11 -10.73 1.67 20.11
C LEU A 11 -10.21 0.35 19.52
N LEU A 12 -9.16 0.37 18.70
CA LEU A 12 -8.60 -0.84 18.07
C LEU A 12 -7.71 -1.68 19.00
N ILE A 13 -7.32 -1.17 20.17
CA ILE A 13 -6.58 -1.95 21.17
C ILE A 13 -7.49 -2.97 21.89
N SER A 14 -8.82 -2.83 21.79
CA SER A 14 -9.78 -3.65 22.55
C SER A 14 -10.43 -4.82 21.78
N THR A 15 -10.16 -4.99 20.48
CA THR A 15 -10.75 -6.10 19.68
C THR A 15 -9.73 -7.01 19.01
N MET A 16 -8.43 -6.88 19.31
CA MET A 16 -7.39 -7.80 18.80
C MET A 16 -7.33 -9.18 19.47
N ASN A 17 -8.39 -9.59 20.17
CA ASN A 17 -8.57 -10.97 20.63
C ASN A 17 -9.56 -11.74 19.74
N ASN A 18 -9.29 -11.77 18.44
CA ASN A 18 -9.60 -12.96 17.65
C ASN A 18 -8.27 -13.59 17.25
N SER A 19 -7.78 -14.39 18.20
CA SER A 19 -6.76 -15.39 18.00
C SER A 19 -7.19 -16.32 16.86
N TYR A 20 -6.75 -16.03 15.64
CA TYR A 20 -6.43 -17.08 14.69
C TYR A 20 -5.20 -17.81 15.24
N SER A 21 -5.42 -18.61 16.29
CA SER A 21 -4.45 -19.58 16.76
C SER A 21 -4.26 -20.59 15.64
N GLN A 22 -3.04 -20.65 15.11
CA GLN A 22 -2.42 -21.84 14.52
C GLN A 22 -3.36 -22.85 13.87
N SER A 23 -3.40 -22.76 12.56
CA SER A 23 -3.57 -23.91 11.71
C SER A 23 -2.67 -23.71 10.51
N ASP A 24 -1.46 -24.24 10.63
CA ASP A 24 -0.49 -24.40 9.56
C ASP A 24 -0.96 -25.37 8.46
N THR A 25 -2.26 -25.66 8.37
CA THR A 25 -2.83 -26.70 7.52
C THR A 25 -3.59 -26.10 6.36
N ILE A 26 -2.88 -25.92 5.25
CA ILE A 26 -3.50 -25.78 3.93
C ILE A 26 -4.01 -27.18 3.51
N ASN A 27 -5.24 -27.27 3.01
CA ASN A 27 -5.73 -28.52 2.44
C ASN A 27 -5.01 -28.79 1.11
N ILE A 28 -4.04 -29.72 1.12
CA ILE A 28 -3.20 -30.01 -0.05
C ILE A 28 -4.02 -30.48 -1.26
N PRO A 29 -4.98 -31.42 -1.15
CA PRO A 29 -5.93 -31.74 -2.20
C PRO A 29 -6.60 -30.51 -2.83
N ASP A 30 -7.17 -29.60 -2.04
CA ASP A 30 -7.89 -28.44 -2.57
C ASP A 30 -6.94 -27.44 -3.22
N LEU A 31 -5.75 -27.25 -2.64
CA LEU A 31 -4.70 -26.45 -3.26
C LEU A 31 -4.27 -27.00 -4.63
N GLN A 32 -4.19 -28.32 -4.80
CA GLN A 32 -3.92 -28.92 -6.11
C GLN A 32 -5.07 -28.68 -7.10
N LYS A 33 -6.33 -28.75 -6.63
CA LYS A 33 -7.48 -28.39 -7.46
C LYS A 33 -7.42 -26.92 -7.89
N VAL A 34 -7.06 -26.00 -6.97
CA VAL A 34 -6.86 -24.58 -7.29
C VAL A 34 -5.80 -24.44 -8.40
N LYS A 35 -4.63 -25.05 -8.20
CA LYS A 35 -3.53 -24.97 -9.17
C LYS A 35 -3.95 -25.46 -10.54
N LYS A 36 -4.63 -26.61 -10.60
CA LYS A 36 -5.16 -27.17 -11.84
C LYS A 36 -6.16 -26.21 -12.50
N GLY A 37 -7.10 -25.65 -11.74
CA GLY A 37 -8.10 -24.71 -12.24
C GLY A 37 -7.50 -23.42 -12.81
N MET A 38 -6.45 -22.89 -12.19
CA MET A 38 -5.71 -21.73 -12.68
C MET A 38 -4.87 -22.05 -13.93
N SER A 39 -4.18 -23.20 -13.95
CA SER A 39 -3.40 -23.63 -15.12
C SER A 39 -4.28 -23.84 -16.35
N LEU A 40 -5.47 -24.43 -16.20
CA LEU A 40 -6.44 -24.59 -17.29
C LEU A 40 -6.92 -23.26 -17.88
N ARG A 41 -6.77 -22.15 -17.12
CA ARG A 41 -7.12 -20.79 -17.54
C ARG A 41 -5.89 -19.96 -17.93
N GLY A 42 -4.76 -20.63 -18.19
CA GLY A 42 -3.56 -20.01 -18.74
C GLY A 42 -2.77 -19.18 -17.72
N TYR A 43 -2.82 -19.54 -16.43
CA TYR A 43 -1.85 -19.02 -15.45
C TYR A 43 -0.60 -19.88 -15.43
N ALA A 44 0.55 -19.25 -15.65
CA ALA A 44 1.86 -19.85 -15.48
C ALA A 44 2.39 -19.52 -14.08
N PHE A 45 2.56 -20.54 -13.25
CA PHE A 45 3.13 -20.36 -11.92
C PHE A 45 4.60 -19.97 -12.02
N PRO A 46 5.05 -18.92 -11.30
CA PRO A 46 6.47 -18.57 -11.26
C PRO A 46 7.26 -19.63 -10.50
N ASP A 47 8.58 -19.63 -10.67
CA ASP A 47 9.46 -20.34 -9.74
C ASP A 47 9.46 -19.65 -8.36
N THR A 48 9.91 -20.41 -7.34
CA THR A 48 9.92 -19.96 -5.95
C THR A 48 10.77 -18.71 -5.71
N ILE A 49 11.90 -18.56 -6.41
CA ILE A 49 12.79 -17.41 -6.22
C ILE A 49 12.11 -16.15 -6.76
N THR A 50 11.54 -16.23 -7.96
CA THR A 50 10.78 -15.14 -8.58
C THR A 50 9.60 -14.72 -7.70
N PHE A 51 8.81 -15.69 -7.21
CA PHE A 51 7.68 -15.40 -6.33
C PHE A 51 8.11 -14.71 -5.02
N PHE A 52 9.14 -15.23 -4.35
CA PHE A 52 9.61 -14.66 -3.08
C PHE A 52 10.19 -13.26 -3.24
N ASN A 53 10.90 -13.00 -4.34
CA ASN A 53 11.38 -11.66 -4.65
C ASN A 53 10.20 -10.72 -4.90
N LYS A 54 9.19 -11.11 -5.68
CA LYS A 54 8.00 -10.30 -5.89
C LYS A 54 7.25 -9.96 -4.61
N VAL A 55 7.07 -10.93 -3.71
CA VAL A 55 6.42 -10.68 -2.42
C VAL A 55 7.25 -9.73 -1.56
N LYS A 56 8.57 -9.89 -1.53
CA LYS A 56 9.46 -8.98 -0.80
C LYS A 56 9.43 -7.56 -1.37
N ASP A 57 9.42 -7.44 -2.70
CA ASP A 57 9.43 -6.15 -3.38
C ASP A 57 8.12 -5.39 -3.15
N ILE A 58 6.97 -6.08 -3.24
CA ILE A 58 5.64 -5.47 -3.07
C ILE A 58 5.33 -5.20 -1.60
N PHE A 59 5.52 -6.22 -0.75
CA PHE A 59 4.98 -6.19 0.62
C PHE A 59 6.07 -5.96 1.69
N GLY A 60 7.35 -5.93 1.31
CA GLY A 60 8.46 -5.84 2.27
C GLY A 60 8.71 -7.13 3.07
N ILE A 61 7.99 -8.22 2.76
CA ILE A 61 8.00 -9.47 3.54
C ILE A 61 8.94 -10.49 2.88
N ASP A 62 9.96 -10.92 3.63
CA ASP A 62 10.91 -11.95 3.18
C ASP A 62 10.39 -13.35 3.51
N LEU A 63 9.70 -13.98 2.55
CA LEU A 63 9.14 -15.33 2.69
C LEU A 63 10.19 -16.43 2.93
N ARG A 64 11.49 -16.14 2.78
CA ARG A 64 12.57 -17.09 3.11
C ARG A 64 12.77 -17.22 4.62
N LYS A 65 12.39 -16.20 5.39
CA LYS A 65 12.55 -16.17 6.85
C LYS A 65 11.38 -16.82 7.59
N ASN A 66 10.29 -17.11 6.90
CA ASN A 66 9.09 -17.74 7.47
C ASN A 66 9.02 -19.20 7.00
N THR A 67 8.70 -20.14 7.88
CA THR A 67 8.53 -21.57 7.52
C THR A 67 7.08 -21.97 7.29
N ALA A 68 6.11 -21.18 7.78
CA ALA A 68 4.68 -21.46 7.65
C ALA A 68 4.27 -21.55 6.17
N PRO A 69 3.42 -22.51 5.77
CA PRO A 69 3.03 -22.67 4.37
C PRO A 69 2.17 -21.52 3.84
N LEU A 70 1.41 -20.87 4.74
CA LEU A 70 0.56 -19.73 4.48
C LEU A 70 1.07 -18.53 5.29
N VAL A 71 1.31 -17.39 4.63
CA VAL A 71 1.84 -16.19 5.28
C VAL A 71 0.91 -15.01 5.02
N LYS A 72 0.41 -14.38 6.08
CA LYS A 72 -0.35 -13.14 6.02
C LYS A 72 0.55 -12.02 5.49
N LEU A 73 0.17 -11.36 4.41
CA LEU A 73 0.91 -10.25 3.82
C LEU A 73 0.38 -8.92 4.33
N ASP A 74 0.73 -8.63 5.58
CA ASP A 74 0.34 -7.40 6.25
C ASP A 74 1.60 -6.63 6.65
N SER A 75 1.72 -5.38 6.22
CA SER A 75 2.83 -4.51 6.62
C SER A 75 2.42 -3.45 7.63
N SER A 76 1.11 -3.25 7.84
CA SER A 76 0.58 -2.21 8.70
C SER A 76 0.03 -2.81 9.99
N PRO A 77 0.14 -2.11 11.13
CA PRO A 77 -0.62 -2.47 12.32
C PRO A 77 -2.14 -2.24 12.14
N GLU A 78 -2.56 -1.52 11.11
CA GLU A 78 -3.96 -1.30 10.78
C GLU A 78 -4.54 -2.47 9.96
N PRO A 79 -5.80 -2.88 10.20
CA PRO A 79 -6.45 -3.92 9.43
C PRO A 79 -6.63 -3.48 7.97
N SER A 80 -5.86 -4.08 7.05
CA SER A 80 -5.96 -3.88 5.59
C SER A 80 -6.64 -5.08 4.92
N PRO A 81 -7.22 -4.91 3.70
CA PRO A 81 -7.67 -6.04 2.88
C PRO A 81 -6.51 -7.00 2.68
N THR A 82 -6.55 -8.14 3.37
CA THR A 82 -5.32 -8.90 3.51
C THR A 82 -5.11 -9.85 2.34
N LEU A 83 -3.94 -9.77 1.71
CA LEU A 83 -3.42 -10.84 0.88
C LEU A 83 -2.68 -11.89 1.72
N TRP A 84 -2.70 -13.12 1.24
CA TRP A 84 -1.96 -14.23 1.81
C TRP A 84 -1.08 -14.87 0.75
N ALA A 85 0.17 -15.18 1.11
CA ALA A 85 1.08 -15.93 0.26
C ALA A 85 1.03 -17.43 0.61
N VAL A 86 0.69 -18.26 -0.37
CA VAL A 86 0.88 -19.70 -0.30
C VAL A 86 2.26 -20.05 -0.82
N ARG A 87 3.23 -20.22 0.08
CA ARG A 87 4.66 -20.29 -0.28
C ARG A 87 4.99 -21.43 -1.24
N ASN A 88 4.52 -22.64 -0.93
CA ASN A 88 4.86 -23.84 -1.70
C ASN A 88 4.15 -23.90 -3.06
N SER A 89 3.10 -23.11 -3.25
CA SER A 89 2.34 -23.05 -4.50
C SER A 89 2.57 -21.77 -5.28
N CYS A 90 3.39 -20.85 -4.77
CA CYS A 90 3.72 -19.57 -5.40
C CYS A 90 2.48 -18.80 -5.87
N LEU A 91 1.55 -18.63 -4.94
CA LEU A 91 0.22 -18.05 -5.18
C LEU A 91 -0.10 -16.98 -4.14
N LEU A 92 -0.72 -15.89 -4.58
CA LEU A 92 -1.40 -14.91 -3.75
C LEU A 92 -2.89 -15.21 -3.70
N ILE A 93 -3.48 -15.13 -2.52
CA ILE A 93 -4.91 -15.35 -2.28
C ILE A 93 -5.43 -14.17 -1.46
N HIS A 94 -6.55 -13.58 -1.89
CA HIS A 94 -7.24 -12.58 -1.10
C HIS A 94 -7.93 -13.23 0.10
N GLN A 95 -8.00 -12.54 1.24
CA GLN A 95 -8.56 -13.11 2.48
C GLN A 95 -9.97 -13.71 2.29
N GLU A 96 -10.80 -13.09 1.45
CA GLU A 96 -12.15 -13.55 1.14
C GLU A 96 -12.17 -14.88 0.35
N GLU A 97 -11.08 -15.18 -0.36
CA GLU A 97 -10.88 -16.40 -1.15
C GLU A 97 -10.17 -17.50 -0.35
N LEU A 98 -9.69 -17.21 0.86
CA LEU A 98 -9.03 -18.21 1.71
C LEU A 98 -9.91 -19.43 2.04
N PRO A 99 -11.23 -19.28 2.32
CA PRO A 99 -12.11 -20.43 2.55
C PRO A 99 -12.12 -21.45 1.39
N LEU A 100 -11.66 -21.09 0.19
CA LEU A 100 -11.50 -22.02 -0.92
C LEU A 100 -10.35 -23.01 -0.68
N ILE A 101 -9.27 -22.62 -0.02
CA ILE A 101 -8.11 -23.51 0.21
C ILE A 101 -8.04 -24.04 1.63
N TYR A 102 -9.05 -23.70 2.43
CA TYR A 102 -9.11 -23.97 3.84
C TYR A 102 -10.32 -24.84 4.17
N PRO A 103 -10.18 -25.82 5.07
CA PRO A 103 -11.33 -26.56 5.57
C PRO A 103 -12.32 -25.58 6.20
N SER A 104 -13.48 -25.38 5.56
CA SER A 104 -14.56 -24.58 6.12
C SER A 104 -15.24 -25.38 7.22
N TYR A 105 -15.68 -24.73 8.29
CA TYR A 105 -16.41 -25.39 9.38
C TYR A 105 -17.75 -24.70 9.55
N ASN A 106 -18.82 -25.49 9.63
CA ASN A 106 -20.15 -24.96 9.89
C ASN A 106 -20.26 -24.43 11.35
N GLU A 107 -21.39 -23.82 11.70
CA GLU A 107 -21.66 -23.28 13.06
C GLU A 107 -21.53 -24.33 14.19
N LYS A 108 -21.51 -25.62 13.85
CA LYS A 108 -21.32 -26.74 14.78
C LYS A 108 -19.89 -27.28 14.80
N ASN A 109 -18.95 -26.53 14.23
CA ASN A 109 -17.53 -26.90 14.11
C ASN A 109 -17.30 -28.23 13.35
N GLN A 110 -18.18 -28.57 12.42
CA GLN A 110 -18.02 -29.73 11.54
C GLN A 110 -17.44 -29.29 10.21
N LEU A 111 -16.52 -30.09 9.67
CA LEU A 111 -15.91 -29.84 8.36
C LEU A 111 -17.01 -29.76 7.29
N GLU A 112 -17.12 -28.61 6.64
CA GLU A 112 -17.95 -28.38 5.48
C GLU A 112 -17.07 -28.57 4.24
N ASP A 113 -17.24 -29.73 3.60
CA ASP A 113 -16.64 -30.01 2.30
C ASP A 113 -17.42 -29.19 1.26
N LEU A 114 -16.90 -28.01 0.91
CA LEU A 114 -17.49 -27.19 -0.16
C LEU A 114 -17.17 -27.88 -1.49
N PRO A 115 -18.17 -28.42 -2.21
CA PRO A 115 -17.92 -29.14 -3.44
C PRO A 115 -17.23 -28.23 -4.44
N PHE A 116 -16.21 -28.75 -5.12
CA PHE A 116 -15.46 -28.02 -6.14
C PHE A 116 -16.38 -27.54 -7.28
N GLU A 117 -17.52 -28.21 -7.51
CA GLU A 117 -18.54 -27.76 -8.46
C GLU A 117 -19.23 -26.44 -8.06
N LYS A 118 -19.14 -26.03 -6.79
CA LYS A 118 -19.62 -24.71 -6.32
C LYS A 118 -18.57 -23.61 -6.50
N TRP A 119 -17.34 -23.94 -6.89
CA TRP A 119 -16.35 -22.94 -7.25
C TRP A 119 -16.64 -22.53 -8.68
N ASP A 120 -17.35 -21.42 -8.80
CA ASP A 120 -17.74 -20.90 -10.09
C ASP A 120 -16.50 -20.58 -10.95
N THR A 121 -16.73 -20.43 -12.24
CA THR A 121 -15.64 -20.05 -13.15
C THR A 121 -15.09 -18.65 -12.83
N SER A 122 -15.87 -17.82 -12.12
CA SER A 122 -15.52 -16.45 -11.72
C SER A 122 -14.37 -16.42 -10.72
N ASN A 123 -14.44 -17.16 -9.61
CA ASN A 123 -13.42 -17.11 -8.55
C ASN A 123 -12.03 -17.47 -9.09
N PHE A 124 -11.98 -18.48 -9.97
CA PHE A 124 -10.75 -18.82 -10.67
C PHE A 124 -10.24 -17.71 -11.58
N GLN A 125 -11.13 -17.02 -12.29
CA GLN A 125 -10.73 -15.88 -13.12
C GLN A 125 -10.21 -14.73 -12.27
N HIS A 126 -10.80 -14.47 -11.11
CA HIS A 126 -10.36 -13.40 -10.20
C HIS A 126 -8.97 -13.71 -9.61
N LEU A 127 -8.75 -14.94 -9.13
CA LEU A 127 -7.43 -15.39 -8.65
C LEU A 127 -6.37 -15.34 -9.74
N VAL A 128 -6.70 -15.74 -10.98
CA VAL A 128 -5.79 -15.66 -12.12
C VAL A 128 -5.46 -14.21 -12.45
N ALA A 129 -6.46 -13.33 -12.52
CA ALA A 129 -6.27 -11.91 -12.83
C ALA A 129 -5.38 -11.23 -11.78
N LEU A 130 -5.67 -11.46 -10.49
CA LEU A 130 -4.90 -10.93 -9.37
C LEU A 130 -3.42 -11.34 -9.45
N ASN A 131 -3.16 -12.64 -9.60
CA ASN A 131 -1.79 -13.15 -9.63
C ASN A 131 -1.04 -12.72 -10.89
N LYS A 132 -1.69 -12.70 -12.06
CA LYS A 132 -1.09 -12.14 -13.28
C LYS A 132 -0.73 -10.66 -13.10
N LEU A 133 -1.61 -9.87 -12.48
CA LEU A 133 -1.37 -8.45 -12.27
C LEU A 133 -0.19 -8.19 -11.32
N LEU A 134 -0.15 -8.86 -10.16
CA LEU A 134 0.83 -8.57 -9.10
C LEU A 134 2.15 -9.32 -9.27
N ILE A 135 2.10 -10.59 -9.66
CA ILE A 135 3.32 -11.41 -9.79
C ILE A 135 3.94 -11.24 -11.17
N SER A 136 3.13 -11.29 -12.23
CA SER A 136 3.61 -11.21 -13.61
C SER A 136 3.62 -9.78 -14.19
N ALA A 137 3.17 -8.79 -13.41
CA ALA A 137 3.04 -7.39 -13.85
C ALA A 137 2.17 -7.22 -15.11
N ASP A 138 1.20 -8.12 -15.34
CA ASP A 138 0.34 -8.09 -16.53
C ASP A 138 -0.74 -7.00 -16.41
N ALA A 139 -0.46 -5.84 -16.99
CA ALA A 139 -1.36 -4.68 -16.96
C ALA A 139 -2.71 -4.92 -17.65
N SER A 140 -2.86 -5.96 -18.50
CA SER A 140 -4.16 -6.30 -19.10
C SER A 140 -5.20 -6.73 -18.06
N GLN A 141 -4.75 -7.15 -16.88
CA GLN A 141 -5.59 -7.59 -15.77
C GLN A 141 -5.99 -6.45 -14.83
N LEU A 142 -5.58 -5.20 -15.11
CA LEU A 142 -5.85 -4.08 -14.21
C LEU A 142 -7.36 -3.84 -14.01
N LYS A 143 -8.13 -3.76 -15.10
CA LYS A 143 -9.58 -3.54 -15.05
C LYS A 143 -10.34 -4.64 -14.27
N PRO A 144 -10.15 -5.93 -14.56
CA PRO A 144 -10.84 -6.97 -13.78
C PRO A 144 -10.43 -6.92 -12.31
N VAL A 145 -9.15 -6.74 -11.99
CA VAL A 145 -8.72 -6.67 -10.59
C VAL A 145 -9.28 -5.43 -9.87
N ASP A 146 -9.32 -4.26 -10.50
CA ASP A 146 -9.92 -3.06 -9.88
C ASP A 146 -11.44 -3.22 -9.67
N HIS A 147 -12.11 -3.97 -10.55
CA HIS A 147 -13.53 -4.29 -10.39
C HIS A 147 -13.79 -5.25 -9.22
N TYR A 148 -12.97 -6.30 -9.06
CA TYR A 148 -13.20 -7.34 -8.04
C TYR A 148 -12.54 -7.03 -6.69
N TYR A 149 -11.38 -6.35 -6.71
CA TYR A 149 -10.57 -6.05 -5.53
C TYR A 149 -10.16 -4.56 -5.50
N PRO A 150 -11.11 -3.60 -5.55
CA PRO A 150 -10.78 -2.16 -5.64
C PRO A 150 -9.98 -1.66 -4.44
N GLU A 151 -10.35 -2.13 -3.24
CA GLU A 151 -9.72 -1.73 -1.97
C GLU A 151 -8.28 -2.22 -1.87
N LEU A 152 -7.99 -3.42 -2.40
CA LEU A 152 -6.64 -3.98 -2.44
C LEU A 152 -5.69 -3.10 -3.26
N LEU A 153 -6.12 -2.60 -4.42
CA LEU A 153 -5.26 -1.74 -5.23
C LEU A 153 -4.95 -0.41 -4.54
N THR A 154 -5.88 0.07 -3.71
CA THR A 154 -5.69 1.25 -2.87
C THR A 154 -4.72 0.97 -1.72
N SER A 155 -4.87 -0.17 -1.03
CA SER A 155 -3.98 -0.56 0.08
C SER A 155 -2.54 -0.78 -0.37
N LEU A 156 -2.31 -1.28 -1.59
CA LEU A 156 -0.96 -1.40 -2.17
C LEU A 156 -0.17 -0.08 -2.17
N LEU A 157 -0.84 1.06 -2.39
CA LEU A 157 -0.20 2.37 -2.27
C LEU A 157 -0.25 2.93 -0.84
N GLN A 158 -1.39 2.81 -0.17
CA GLN A 158 -1.61 3.41 1.14
C GLN A 158 -0.82 2.76 2.26
N ASP A 159 -0.55 1.46 2.18
CA ASP A 159 0.12 0.71 3.24
C ASP A 159 1.57 0.45 2.87
N PHE A 160 1.81 -0.03 1.64
CA PHE A 160 3.13 -0.49 1.21
C PHE A 160 3.91 0.57 0.43
N GLY A 161 3.25 1.62 -0.07
CA GLY A 161 3.87 2.64 -0.89
C GLY A 161 4.42 2.11 -2.22
N TYR A 162 4.06 0.89 -2.63
CA TYR A 162 4.54 0.27 -3.86
C TYR A 162 3.58 -0.83 -4.31
N THR A 163 3.26 -0.85 -5.60
CA THR A 163 2.25 -1.74 -6.17
C THR A 163 2.84 -2.93 -6.91
N GLY A 164 4.16 -2.97 -7.15
CA GLY A 164 4.78 -3.96 -8.03
C GLY A 164 4.50 -3.77 -9.53
N ASN A 165 3.63 -2.83 -9.89
CA ASN A 165 3.11 -2.67 -11.24
C ASN A 165 2.89 -1.18 -11.59
N PRO A 166 3.68 -0.60 -12.51
CA PRO A 166 3.56 0.81 -12.90
C PRO A 166 2.16 1.22 -13.39
N ALA A 167 1.38 0.29 -13.96
CA ALA A 167 0.03 0.58 -14.44
C ALA A 167 -0.95 0.82 -13.26
N ILE A 168 -0.83 0.05 -12.18
CA ILE A 168 -1.62 0.28 -10.95
C ILE A 168 -1.25 1.64 -10.35
N THR A 169 0.06 1.90 -10.21
CA THR A 169 0.55 3.16 -9.64
C THR A 169 0.06 4.36 -10.44
N LYS A 170 0.18 4.30 -11.78
CA LYS A 170 -0.29 5.36 -12.66
C LYS A 170 -1.80 5.59 -12.49
N MET A 171 -2.60 4.53 -12.61
CA MET A 171 -4.07 4.61 -12.51
C MET A 171 -4.51 5.25 -11.19
N LYS A 172 -3.94 4.83 -10.06
CA LYS A 172 -4.34 5.35 -8.74
C LYS A 172 -3.86 6.78 -8.50
N ILE A 173 -2.70 7.18 -9.03
CA ILE A 173 -2.20 8.56 -8.93
C ILE A 173 -2.98 9.52 -9.83
N GLU A 174 -3.33 9.11 -11.05
CA GLU A 174 -4.17 9.90 -11.96
C GLU A 174 -5.60 10.07 -11.42
N ALA A 175 -6.07 9.16 -10.56
CA ALA A 175 -7.38 9.25 -9.91
C ALA A 175 -7.42 10.22 -8.72
N ILE A 176 -6.28 10.79 -8.30
CA ILE A 176 -6.25 11.80 -7.23
C ILE A 176 -6.77 13.12 -7.79
N SER A 177 -7.88 13.59 -7.23
CA SER A 177 -8.47 14.89 -7.53
C SER A 177 -7.53 16.05 -7.12
N ASP A 178 -7.46 17.10 -7.93
CA ASP A 178 -6.81 18.37 -7.59
C ASP A 178 -7.71 19.29 -6.74
N MET A 179 -8.96 18.87 -6.51
CA MET A 179 -9.94 19.53 -5.64
C MET A 179 -9.84 19.05 -4.19
N GLU A 180 -10.61 19.66 -3.30
CA GLU A 180 -10.55 19.44 -1.84
C GLU A 180 -10.73 17.97 -1.42
N ASP A 181 -11.49 17.19 -2.18
CA ASP A 181 -11.71 15.75 -1.93
C ASP A 181 -10.47 14.88 -2.18
N GLY A 182 -9.49 15.36 -2.97
CA GLY A 182 -8.23 14.66 -3.22
C GLY A 182 -7.18 14.80 -2.11
N ARG A 183 -7.36 15.74 -1.17
CA ARG A 183 -6.39 16.03 -0.09
C ARG A 183 -6.02 14.80 0.74
N GLN A 184 -7.03 14.07 1.20
CA GLN A 184 -6.83 12.91 2.06
C GLN A 184 -6.07 11.80 1.31
N THR A 185 -6.46 11.53 0.06
CA THR A 185 -5.81 10.52 -0.78
C THR A 185 -4.36 10.89 -1.06
N PHE A 186 -4.08 12.16 -1.38
CA PHE A 186 -2.72 12.67 -1.57
C PHE A 186 -1.84 12.36 -0.36
N LEU A 187 -2.26 12.77 0.85
CA LEU A 187 -1.48 12.57 2.06
C LEU A 187 -1.31 11.08 2.39
N GLN A 188 -2.38 10.28 2.29
CA GLN A 188 -2.31 8.84 2.56
C GLN A 188 -1.40 8.08 1.61
N TYR A 189 -1.26 8.54 0.35
CA TYR A 189 -0.38 7.90 -0.61
C TYR A 189 1.08 8.30 -0.36
N CYS A 190 1.37 9.59 -0.15
CA CYS A 190 2.73 10.05 -0.02
C CYS A 190 3.32 9.91 1.39
N TYR A 191 2.51 9.74 2.43
CA TYR A 191 2.96 9.64 3.82
C TYR A 191 2.31 8.45 4.53
N GLY A 192 3.12 7.64 5.19
CA GLY A 192 2.64 6.54 6.01
C GLY A 192 3.76 5.65 6.51
N TRP A 193 3.44 4.40 6.84
CA TRP A 193 4.40 3.46 7.42
C TRP A 193 5.47 3.04 6.40
N LEU A 194 6.73 3.19 6.79
CA LEU A 194 7.89 2.74 6.01
C LEU A 194 8.44 1.46 6.64
N ALA A 195 7.91 0.30 6.21
CA ALA A 195 8.19 -1.00 6.83
C ALA A 195 9.71 -1.30 7.00
N GLY A 196 10.54 -0.95 6.00
CA GLY A 196 11.98 -1.16 6.06
C GLY A 196 12.72 -0.28 7.09
N GLN A 197 12.11 0.80 7.56
CA GLN A 197 12.67 1.73 8.54
C GLN A 197 11.93 1.70 9.88
N ASN A 198 10.80 1.01 9.96
CA ASN A 198 9.95 0.92 11.16
C ASN A 198 9.55 2.29 11.73
N VAL A 199 9.22 3.23 10.84
CA VAL A 199 8.81 4.60 11.18
C VAL A 199 7.73 5.11 10.22
N LEU A 200 6.94 6.09 10.67
CA LEU A 200 6.13 6.90 9.77
C LEU A 200 7.02 7.89 9.01
N GLY A 201 6.78 8.05 7.72
CA GLY A 201 7.54 8.97 6.88
C GLY A 201 6.96 9.13 5.49
N VAL A 202 7.64 9.94 4.69
CA VAL A 202 7.27 10.16 3.29
C VAL A 202 7.79 9.02 2.42
N ARG A 203 6.90 8.50 1.57
CA ARG A 203 7.19 7.51 0.53
C ARG A 203 7.71 8.22 -0.71
N THR A 204 9.02 8.41 -0.75
CA THR A 204 9.68 9.17 -1.84
C THR A 204 9.41 8.57 -3.21
N ASN A 205 9.36 7.24 -3.33
CA ASN A 205 9.00 6.56 -4.58
C ASN A 205 7.58 6.90 -5.07
N VAL A 206 6.63 7.11 -4.15
CA VAL A 206 5.28 7.57 -4.50
C VAL A 206 5.29 9.03 -4.91
N LEU A 207 6.05 9.89 -4.22
CA LEU A 207 6.22 11.29 -4.63
C LEU A 207 6.80 11.43 -6.04
N GLU A 208 7.83 10.65 -6.38
CA GLU A 208 8.38 10.63 -7.74
C GLU A 208 7.34 10.19 -8.78
N ALA A 209 6.49 9.22 -8.42
CA ALA A 209 5.41 8.79 -9.29
C ALA A 209 4.32 9.86 -9.44
N MET A 210 4.00 10.62 -8.38
CA MET A 210 3.07 11.76 -8.45
C MET A 210 3.63 12.85 -9.35
N LEU A 211 4.90 13.23 -9.19
CA LEU A 211 5.58 14.20 -10.05
C LEU A 211 5.52 13.80 -11.53
N LYS A 212 5.60 12.50 -11.81
CA LYS A 212 5.56 11.96 -13.17
C LYS A 212 4.16 11.91 -13.78
N TYR A 213 3.17 11.47 -13.01
CA TYR A 213 1.84 11.12 -13.57
C TYR A 213 0.76 12.16 -13.30
N ASN A 214 0.86 12.92 -12.22
CA ASN A 214 -0.13 13.91 -11.84
C ASN A 214 0.49 14.99 -10.93
N PRO A 215 1.33 15.90 -11.46
CA PRO A 215 2.03 16.90 -10.65
C PRO A 215 1.10 17.96 -10.02
N ASP A 216 -0.10 18.16 -10.55
CA ASP A 216 -1.00 19.22 -10.07
C ASP A 216 -1.55 18.94 -8.65
N VAL A 217 -1.60 17.67 -8.24
CA VAL A 217 -2.05 17.27 -6.88
C VAL A 217 -1.15 17.80 -5.77
N PHE A 218 0.06 18.26 -6.10
CA PHE A 218 0.93 18.94 -5.13
C PHE A 218 0.34 20.26 -4.62
N ILE A 219 -0.75 20.77 -5.21
CA ILE A 219 -1.58 21.83 -4.61
C ILE A 219 -2.05 21.48 -3.18
N HIS A 220 -2.19 20.19 -2.88
CA HIS A 220 -2.59 19.69 -1.54
C HIS A 220 -1.47 19.72 -0.50
N THR A 221 -0.23 20.01 -0.89
CA THR A 221 0.95 20.02 -0.01
C THR A 221 0.76 20.93 1.20
N GLY A 222 0.12 22.09 1.00
CA GLY A 222 -0.11 23.03 2.10
C GLY A 222 -1.02 22.48 3.19
N TRP A 223 -2.09 21.79 2.79
CA TRP A 223 -2.97 21.11 3.74
C TRP A 223 -2.25 19.94 4.41
N ALA A 224 -1.56 19.10 3.64
CA ALA A 224 -0.81 17.94 4.15
C ALA A 224 0.21 18.35 5.23
N ILE A 225 0.98 19.42 5.00
CA ILE A 225 1.96 19.92 5.99
C ILE A 225 1.26 20.45 7.24
N ARG A 226 0.11 21.11 7.13
CA ARG A 226 -0.67 21.55 8.30
C ARG A 226 -1.08 20.36 9.16
N GLU A 227 -1.58 19.28 8.56
CA GLU A 227 -1.92 18.04 9.28
C GLU A 227 -0.70 17.39 9.93
N LEU A 228 0.42 17.26 9.20
CA LEU A 228 1.64 16.67 9.75
C LEU A 228 2.23 17.49 10.91
N LYS A 229 2.06 18.81 10.91
CA LYS A 229 2.46 19.66 12.03
C LYS A 229 1.60 19.44 13.27
N LEU A 230 0.30 19.19 13.11
CA LEU A 230 -0.60 18.89 14.24
C LEU A 230 -0.19 17.58 14.96
N THR A 231 0.45 16.66 14.24
CA THR A 231 0.96 15.40 14.79
C THR A 231 2.42 15.47 15.26
N ASN A 232 3.02 16.68 15.32
CA ASN A 232 4.42 16.90 15.65
C ASN A 232 5.41 16.10 14.77
N THR A 233 5.09 15.93 13.48
CA THR A 233 5.96 15.25 12.52
C THR A 233 7.32 15.97 12.43
N PRO A 234 8.45 15.24 12.36
CA PRO A 234 9.77 15.84 12.20
C PRO A 234 9.89 16.71 10.93
N ALA A 235 10.85 17.64 10.89
CA ALA A 235 11.02 18.55 9.77
C ALA A 235 11.40 17.86 8.45
N ARG A 236 12.07 16.70 8.48
CA ARG A 236 12.53 16.01 7.26
C ARG A 236 11.37 15.55 6.35
N PRO A 237 10.34 14.83 6.82
CA PRO A 237 9.12 14.56 6.05
C PRO A 237 8.50 15.80 5.42
N ILE A 238 8.40 16.90 6.17
CA ILE A 238 7.85 18.15 5.68
C ILE A 238 8.74 18.73 4.56
N ALA A 239 10.07 18.70 4.72
CA ALA A 239 11.02 19.11 3.70
C ALA A 239 10.88 18.29 2.41
N GLN A 240 10.63 16.97 2.51
CA GLN A 240 10.42 16.10 1.34
C GLN A 240 9.18 16.52 0.54
N LEU A 241 8.08 16.87 1.22
CA LEU A 241 6.86 17.36 0.56
C LEU A 241 7.09 18.74 -0.09
N LEU A 242 7.80 19.64 0.59
CA LEU A 242 8.13 20.95 0.04
C LEU A 242 9.02 20.86 -1.20
N ASP A 243 10.05 20.01 -1.17
CA ASP A 243 10.92 19.79 -2.32
C ASP A 243 10.14 19.27 -3.53
N ALA A 244 9.28 18.27 -3.31
CA ALA A 244 8.45 17.73 -4.38
C ALA A 244 7.44 18.76 -4.91
N ALA A 245 6.80 19.56 -4.05
CA ALA A 245 5.91 20.63 -4.49
C ALA A 245 6.65 21.68 -5.34
N ILE A 246 7.86 22.08 -4.94
CA ILE A 246 8.70 23.00 -5.72
C ILE A 246 9.04 22.40 -7.09
N ARG A 247 9.40 21.11 -7.14
CA ARG A 247 9.67 20.40 -8.41
C ARG A 247 8.44 20.29 -9.31
N ALA A 248 7.24 20.27 -8.73
CA ALA A 248 5.97 20.35 -9.44
C ALA A 248 5.60 21.78 -9.88
N GLY A 249 6.40 22.79 -9.52
CA GLY A 249 6.10 24.20 -9.79
C GLY A 249 5.10 24.83 -8.81
N ILE A 250 4.76 24.15 -7.72
CA ILE A 250 3.83 24.62 -6.69
C ILE A 250 4.61 25.19 -5.50
N THR A 251 4.83 26.51 -5.51
CA THR A 251 5.71 27.17 -4.53
C THR A 251 4.98 27.99 -3.46
N GLY A 252 3.71 28.36 -3.71
CA GLY A 252 3.00 29.36 -2.90
C GLY A 252 2.93 29.03 -1.41
N PHE A 253 2.80 27.76 -1.03
CA PHE A 253 2.80 27.38 0.37
C PHE A 253 4.18 27.43 1.03
N THR A 254 5.25 27.13 0.28
CA THR A 254 6.63 27.29 0.77
C THR A 254 6.91 28.76 1.09
N GLU A 255 6.40 29.69 0.28
CA GLU A 255 6.49 31.14 0.52
C GLU A 255 5.76 31.55 1.81
N GLU A 256 4.53 31.04 2.00
CA GLU A 256 3.76 31.21 3.23
C GLU A 256 4.55 30.73 4.45
N LEU A 257 5.14 29.53 4.43
CA LEU A 257 5.92 29.00 5.55
C LEU A 257 7.18 29.81 5.83
N CYS A 258 7.85 30.35 4.82
CA CYS A 258 9.03 31.19 5.01
C CYS A 258 8.73 32.49 5.76
N THR A 259 7.48 32.94 5.77
CA THR A 259 7.05 34.12 6.55
C THR A 259 6.43 33.72 7.88
N THR A 260 5.59 32.69 7.89
CA THR A 260 4.73 32.32 9.03
C THR A 260 5.36 31.30 10.00
N ASP A 261 6.28 30.45 9.54
CA ASP A 261 6.91 29.40 10.35
C ASP A 261 8.44 29.42 10.23
N LYS A 262 9.03 30.50 10.74
CA LYS A 262 10.49 30.67 10.77
C LYS A 262 11.20 29.55 11.54
N LYS A 263 10.55 28.90 12.52
CA LYS A 263 11.17 27.83 13.31
C LYS A 263 11.41 26.61 12.44
N LEU A 264 10.36 26.11 11.78
CA LEU A 264 10.47 24.98 10.85
C LEU A 264 11.47 25.28 9.73
N MET A 265 11.34 26.44 9.08
CA MET A 265 12.22 26.79 7.96
C MET A 265 13.68 26.95 8.39
N ASN A 266 13.96 27.45 9.60
CA ASN A 266 15.32 27.48 10.14
C ASN A 266 15.85 26.10 10.48
N GLU A 267 15.02 25.17 10.94
CA GLU A 267 15.41 23.77 11.17
C GLU A 267 15.81 23.09 9.86
N ILE A 268 14.97 23.23 8.82
CA ILE A 268 15.26 22.71 7.48
C ILE A 268 16.57 23.32 6.94
N ARG A 269 16.75 24.64 7.11
CA ARG A 269 17.96 25.35 6.68
C ARG A 269 19.22 24.86 7.39
N LYS A 270 19.17 24.70 8.72
CA LYS A 270 20.30 24.20 9.53
C LYS A 270 20.73 22.79 9.11
N ASN A 271 19.79 21.99 8.63
CA ASN A 271 20.04 20.66 8.08
C ASN A 271 20.37 20.69 6.57
N ASN A 272 20.72 21.84 6.00
CA ASN A 272 21.02 22.03 4.58
C ASN A 272 19.94 21.45 3.64
N ALA A 273 18.67 21.72 3.96
CA ALA A 273 17.49 21.15 3.27
C ALA A 273 17.54 19.62 3.15
N TYR A 274 18.25 18.93 4.05
CA TYR A 274 18.49 17.50 4.02
C TYR A 274 19.08 16.99 2.67
N GLY A 275 19.81 17.85 1.95
CA GLY A 275 20.40 17.55 0.65
C GLY A 275 19.43 17.63 -0.54
N MET A 276 18.24 18.19 -0.37
CA MET A 276 17.23 18.35 -1.42
C MET A 276 17.53 19.59 -2.26
N GLU A 277 17.98 19.39 -3.50
CA GLU A 277 18.52 20.46 -4.34
C GLU A 277 17.50 21.55 -4.68
N ALA A 278 16.26 21.18 -5.03
CA ALA A 278 15.24 22.16 -5.43
C ALA A 278 14.82 23.02 -4.23
N LEU A 279 14.58 22.39 -3.08
CA LEU A 279 14.30 23.11 -1.83
C LEU A 279 15.47 24.00 -1.40
N GLN A 280 16.71 23.52 -1.49
CA GLN A 280 17.89 24.29 -1.13
C GLN A 280 18.04 25.54 -2.02
N ALA A 281 17.89 25.38 -3.33
CA ALA A 281 17.93 26.49 -4.29
C ALA A 281 16.80 27.49 -4.00
N TYR A 282 15.59 27.00 -3.72
CA TYR A 282 14.45 27.83 -3.40
C TYR A 282 14.66 28.66 -2.13
N MET A 283 15.10 28.02 -1.04
CA MET A 283 15.33 28.69 0.25
C MET A 283 16.43 29.75 0.18
N LYS A 284 17.41 29.62 -0.72
CA LYS A 284 18.47 30.61 -0.92
C LYS A 284 17.97 31.88 -1.62
N ASN A 285 17.03 31.73 -2.55
CA ASN A 285 16.59 32.81 -3.42
C ASN A 285 15.33 33.52 -2.91
N SER A 286 14.43 32.79 -2.26
CA SER A 286 13.06 33.24 -2.01
C SER A 286 12.68 33.36 -0.53
N CYS A 287 13.47 32.78 0.39
CA CYS A 287 13.15 32.80 1.81
C CYS A 287 14.07 33.76 2.59
N PRO A 288 13.52 34.83 3.20
CA PRO A 288 14.29 35.74 4.03
C PRO A 288 15.04 34.99 5.14
N ARG A 289 16.19 35.53 5.56
CA ARG A 289 16.94 35.00 6.71
C ARG A 289 16.22 35.30 8.02
#